data_AF-A0A1B9FR73-F1
#
_entry.id   AF-A0A1B9FR73-F1
#
_cell.length_a   1.000
_cell.length_b   1.000
_cell.length_c   1.000
_cell.angle_alpha   90.00
_cell.angle_beta   90.00
_cell.angle_gamma   90.00
#
_symmetry.space_group_name_H-M   'P 1'
#
loop_
_entity.id
_entity.type
_entity.pdbx_description
1 polymer ?
#
loop_
_entity_poly.entity_id
_entity_poly.type
_entity_poly.pdbx_seq_one_letter_code
_entity_poly.pdbx_strand_id
1 'polypeptide(L)'
;MSVPSPFPTQAELKKPVCVFCGSSPGKLPLFTNASVAVGQALAKNGIPLVYGGGRRGIMGVVSQSCLKAGGYVHGIVPAALTERASEHTPAPGTPAPSSSGKSKEGQGEDVLSEEQGEKFTTDVVGSMHERKLKMAKISQGGFIVLPGGYGTFEEALEMITWNQLGIHRLPILILNIGNFYTHLYNQFLSSVEAGFIAPSNLSLLKLVNLEGGEGANGDESRAEEWGQAAIKALDEWELAAESGYGLDWEVKEKRSASTSKMRPEAIFTTLRYTSPTSTPTLPVQKELLPLLNLHYERLREAFDHFSRKFGNNRWGIWPGEERIWDELTESIESAERSKSGDYRVRVVIHPGGRVDVQCVSAPKDAGPFTFLPSFTLPSTRRPVILDPEDTLINSQSQSDPSDEVDLRLYKTLNREMYDTAYERGGRLVNPSIHPEVILHTPTHLLETTTSNLAILLSSPNSHPNKWITPKLSGESPFLNGVMRRYLLRKGVIEEGEVTVEMIRQIRKNGGRIIGFNGLRGVWEGELI
;
A
#
# COMPACT_ATOMS: atom_id res chain seq x y z
N MET A 1 3.73 3.18 -9.02
CA MET A 1 3.87 4.65 -9.03
C MET A 1 5.34 4.75 -9.20
N SER A 2 5.76 5.03 -10.43
CA SER A 2 7.13 5.43 -10.68
C SER A 2 7.42 6.58 -9.73
N VAL A 3 8.37 6.39 -8.80
CA VAL A 3 8.96 7.54 -8.11
C VAL A 3 9.52 8.41 -9.24
N PRO A 4 9.19 9.72 -9.29
CA PRO A 4 9.76 10.60 -10.29
C PRO A 4 11.27 10.41 -10.28
N SER A 5 11.86 10.18 -11.45
CA SER A 5 13.31 9.99 -11.56
C SER A 5 13.99 11.22 -10.94
N PRO A 6 14.86 11.06 -9.94
CA PRO A 6 15.64 12.17 -9.41
C PRO A 6 16.75 12.61 -10.38
N PHE A 7 16.91 11.90 -11.49
CA PHE A 7 17.91 12.15 -12.52
C PHE A 7 17.29 12.92 -13.70
N PRO A 8 18.03 13.88 -14.30
CA PRO A 8 17.51 14.72 -15.37
C PRO A 8 17.20 13.93 -16.63
N THR A 9 16.01 14.13 -17.19
CA THR A 9 15.53 13.44 -18.41
C THR A 9 16.34 13.81 -19.66
N GLN A 10 16.98 14.98 -19.68
CA GLN A 10 17.74 15.49 -20.83
C GLN A 10 19.13 14.84 -20.99
N ALA A 11 19.61 14.07 -20.01
CA ALA A 11 20.98 13.55 -19.97
C ALA A 11 21.16 12.15 -20.60
N GLU A 12 20.16 11.60 -21.29
CA GLU A 12 20.18 10.27 -21.96
C GLU A 12 20.80 9.14 -21.10
N LEU A 13 20.41 9.07 -19.82
CA LEU A 13 21.01 8.15 -18.85
C LEU A 13 20.45 6.71 -19.00
N LYS A 14 21.30 5.71 -18.73
CA LYS A 14 20.86 4.32 -18.56
C LYS A 14 20.04 4.17 -17.27
N LYS A 15 19.40 3.00 -17.12
CA LYS A 15 18.58 2.69 -15.95
C LYS A 15 19.44 2.74 -14.66
N PRO A 16 19.01 3.44 -13.61
CA PRO A 16 19.77 3.60 -12.37
C PRO A 16 19.97 2.29 -11.60
N VAL A 17 21.13 2.15 -10.97
CA VAL A 17 21.53 0.98 -10.18
C VAL A 17 21.69 1.35 -8.71
N CYS A 18 21.13 0.53 -7.82
CA CYS A 18 21.33 0.66 -6.39
C CYS A 18 22.66 0.03 -5.97
N VAL A 19 23.41 0.68 -5.09
CA VAL A 19 24.55 0.07 -4.40
C VAL A 19 24.28 -0.04 -2.91
N PHE A 20 24.18 -1.27 -2.41
CA PHE A 20 24.18 -1.58 -0.98
C PHE A 20 25.60 -1.84 -0.52
N CYS A 21 26.03 -1.17 0.55
CA CYS A 21 27.42 -1.26 1.00
C CYS A 21 27.60 -0.81 2.44
N GLY A 22 28.75 -1.14 3.02
CA GLY A 22 29.08 -0.78 4.39
C GLY A 22 29.18 0.73 4.63
N SER A 23 28.66 1.17 5.78
CA SER A 23 28.89 2.51 6.32
C SER A 23 30.30 2.70 6.90
N SER A 24 31.07 1.61 7.01
CA SER A 24 32.49 1.59 7.36
C SER A 24 33.35 1.20 6.15
N PRO A 25 34.64 1.61 6.09
CA PRO A 25 35.53 1.28 4.97
C PRO A 25 35.98 -0.19 4.96
N GLY A 26 35.86 -0.90 6.08
CA GLY A 26 36.46 -2.22 6.29
C GLY A 26 37.94 -2.14 6.67
N LYS A 27 38.59 -3.29 6.81
CA LYS A 27 40.00 -3.38 7.25
C LYS A 27 41.00 -3.56 6.12
N LEU A 28 40.54 -3.97 4.94
CA LEU A 28 41.38 -4.21 3.77
C LEU A 28 41.20 -3.05 2.77
N PRO A 29 42.29 -2.41 2.29
CA PRO A 29 42.19 -1.34 1.30
C PRO A 29 41.52 -1.78 -0.01
N LEU A 30 41.64 -3.07 -0.35
CA LEU A 30 40.92 -3.71 -1.46
C LEU A 30 39.42 -3.36 -1.48
N PHE A 31 38.74 -3.29 -0.33
CA PHE A 31 37.31 -2.96 -0.30
C PHE A 31 37.04 -1.55 -0.81
N THR A 32 37.82 -0.57 -0.36
CA THR A 32 37.68 0.82 -0.81
C THR A 32 38.13 0.98 -2.26
N ASN A 33 39.23 0.33 -2.69
CA ASN A 33 39.75 0.41 -4.05
C ASN A 33 38.75 -0.19 -5.06
N ALA A 34 38.17 -1.35 -4.76
CA ALA A 34 37.11 -1.95 -5.57
C ALA A 34 35.85 -1.06 -5.63
N SER A 35 35.50 -0.39 -4.53
CA SER A 35 34.37 0.53 -4.48
C SER A 35 34.58 1.78 -5.34
N VAL A 36 35.82 2.28 -5.41
CA VAL A 36 36.20 3.35 -6.36
C VAL A 36 36.00 2.87 -7.79
N ALA A 37 36.48 1.66 -8.12
CA ALA A 37 36.37 1.09 -9.45
C ALA A 37 34.90 0.96 -9.90
N VAL A 38 34.02 0.49 -9.01
CA VAL A 38 32.58 0.37 -9.27
C VAL A 38 31.94 1.74 -9.50
N GLY A 39 32.19 2.73 -8.65
CA GLY A 39 31.63 4.08 -8.84
C GLY A 39 32.06 4.71 -10.16
N GLN A 40 33.34 4.59 -10.52
CA GLN A 40 33.85 5.06 -11.81
C GLN A 40 33.23 4.32 -13.01
N ALA A 41 33.05 3.00 -12.91
CA ALA A 41 32.51 2.19 -13.99
C ALA A 41 31.03 2.53 -14.26
N LEU A 42 30.22 2.76 -13.23
CA LEU A 42 28.83 3.22 -13.38
C LEU A 42 28.76 4.55 -14.13
N ALA A 43 29.57 5.54 -13.71
CA ALA A 43 29.63 6.85 -14.35
C ALA A 43 30.05 6.76 -15.82
N LYS A 44 31.13 6.03 -16.13
CA LYS A 44 31.64 5.83 -17.50
C LYS A 44 30.62 5.16 -18.43
N ASN A 45 29.71 4.36 -17.87
CA ASN A 45 28.64 3.67 -18.61
C ASN A 45 27.30 4.44 -18.63
N GLY A 46 27.26 5.68 -18.12
CA GLY A 46 26.04 6.49 -18.06
C GLY A 46 24.96 5.93 -17.15
N ILE A 47 25.34 5.11 -16.15
CA ILE A 47 24.44 4.48 -15.18
C ILE A 47 24.38 5.35 -13.92
N PRO A 48 23.23 5.95 -13.56
CA PRO A 48 23.11 6.70 -12.32
C PRO A 48 23.17 5.80 -11.09
N LEU A 49 23.81 6.29 -10.03
CA LEU A 49 23.96 5.60 -8.76
C LEU A 49 22.84 6.00 -7.78
N VAL A 50 22.14 5.01 -7.24
CA VAL A 50 21.25 5.15 -6.09
C VAL A 50 21.91 4.49 -4.88
N TYR A 51 21.90 5.14 -3.72
CA TYR A 51 22.51 4.56 -2.51
C TYR A 51 21.93 5.14 -1.22
N GLY A 52 22.46 4.68 -0.07
CA GLY A 52 21.99 5.07 1.25
C GLY A 52 22.26 6.53 1.68
N GLY A 53 22.93 7.36 0.90
CA GLY A 53 23.16 8.77 1.28
C GLY A 53 24.23 8.98 2.36
N GLY A 54 24.93 7.93 2.80
CA GLY A 54 26.06 8.04 3.73
C GLY A 54 27.27 8.74 3.10
N ARG A 55 27.99 9.56 3.88
CA ARG A 55 29.15 10.33 3.39
C ARG A 55 30.51 9.73 3.77
N ARG A 56 30.49 8.61 4.50
CA ARG A 56 31.65 7.92 5.07
C ARG A 56 31.69 6.46 4.64
N GLY A 57 32.80 5.78 4.92
CA GLY A 57 32.99 4.36 4.59
C GLY A 57 32.84 4.07 3.10
N ILE A 58 32.44 2.84 2.75
CA ILE A 58 32.28 2.44 1.35
C ILE A 58 31.20 3.28 0.65
N MET A 59 30.11 3.61 1.34
CA MET A 59 29.06 4.51 0.85
C MET A 59 29.60 5.85 0.34
N GLY A 60 30.44 6.51 1.12
CA GLY A 60 31.08 7.75 0.71
C GLY A 60 32.03 7.55 -0.48
N VAL A 61 32.82 6.46 -0.45
CA VAL A 61 33.82 6.16 -1.49
C VAL A 61 33.17 5.91 -2.86
N VAL A 62 32.12 5.08 -2.93
CA VAL A 62 31.45 4.74 -4.19
C VAL A 62 30.69 5.94 -4.77
N SER A 63 30.04 6.75 -3.93
CA SER A 63 29.33 7.95 -4.36
C SER A 63 30.29 9.04 -4.86
N GLN A 64 31.36 9.31 -4.10
CA GLN A 64 32.35 10.32 -4.49
C GLN A 64 33.11 9.95 -5.76
N SER A 65 33.47 8.67 -5.93
CA SER A 65 34.14 8.20 -7.14
C SER A 65 33.25 8.28 -8.38
N CYS A 66 31.96 7.97 -8.25
CA CYS A 66 30.97 8.17 -9.31
C CYS A 66 30.85 9.64 -9.72
N LEU A 67 30.71 10.55 -8.74
CA LEU A 67 30.65 12.00 -8.99
C LEU A 67 31.93 12.53 -9.66
N LYS A 68 33.12 12.13 -9.19
CA LYS A 68 34.41 12.53 -9.77
C LYS A 68 34.57 12.06 -11.22
N ALA A 69 33.99 10.93 -11.57
CA ALA A 69 33.96 10.41 -12.93
C ALA A 69 32.84 11.05 -13.79
N GLY A 70 32.12 12.06 -13.28
CA GLY A 70 31.09 12.79 -14.01
C GLY A 70 29.70 12.15 -13.98
N GLY A 71 29.50 11.11 -13.17
CA GLY A 71 28.22 10.40 -13.01
C GLY A 71 27.19 11.14 -12.17
N TYR A 72 25.97 10.60 -12.17
CA TYR A 72 24.85 11.10 -11.36
C TYR A 72 24.65 10.24 -10.13
N VAL A 73 24.40 10.86 -8.98
CA VAL A 73 24.25 10.16 -7.69
C VAL A 73 23.02 10.69 -6.95
N HIS A 74 22.20 9.77 -6.44
CA HIS A 74 21.05 10.08 -5.60
C HIS A 74 21.11 9.29 -4.28
N GLY A 75 21.15 10.02 -3.16
CA GLY A 75 21.15 9.45 -1.81
C GLY A 75 19.78 9.48 -1.13
N ILE A 76 19.42 8.45 -0.37
CA ILE A 76 18.21 8.45 0.45
C ILE A 76 18.59 8.29 1.92
N VAL A 77 18.34 9.33 2.71
CA VAL A 77 18.74 9.44 4.12
C VAL A 77 17.50 9.46 5.03
N PRO A 78 17.40 8.61 6.06
CA PRO A 78 16.30 8.72 7.02
C PRO A 78 16.50 9.95 7.93
N ALA A 79 15.42 10.64 8.28
CA ALA A 79 15.45 11.86 9.10
C ALA A 79 16.23 11.68 10.41
N ALA A 80 16.12 10.50 11.03
CA ALA A 80 16.84 10.14 12.26
C ALA A 80 18.37 10.16 12.13
N LEU A 81 18.93 10.07 10.91
CA LEU A 81 20.36 10.06 10.63
C LEU A 81 20.87 11.39 10.04
N THR A 82 20.05 12.44 10.02
CA THR A 82 20.44 13.77 9.54
C THR A 82 21.15 14.59 10.63
N GLU A 83 22.08 15.45 10.23
CA GLU A 83 22.65 16.46 11.13
C GLU A 83 21.61 17.52 11.47
N ARG A 84 21.40 17.79 12.78
CA ARG A 84 20.68 19.00 13.21
C ARG A 84 21.52 20.20 12.75
N ALA A 85 20.95 21.05 11.91
CA ALA A 85 21.56 22.33 11.57
C ALA A 85 21.88 23.06 12.88
N SER A 86 23.11 23.57 13.01
CA SER A 86 23.50 24.47 14.09
C SER A 86 22.45 25.59 14.19
N GLU A 87 21.93 25.83 15.40
CA GLU A 87 21.01 26.91 15.71
C GLU A 87 21.66 28.27 15.38
N HIS A 88 21.49 28.73 14.15
CA HIS A 88 21.48 30.16 13.84
C HIS A 88 20.02 30.57 13.75
N THR A 89 19.55 31.27 14.78
CA THR A 89 18.23 31.91 14.81
C THR A 89 18.06 32.79 13.57
N PRO A 90 17.18 32.45 12.61
CA PRO A 90 16.88 33.36 11.51
C PRO A 90 16.03 34.50 12.05
N ALA A 91 16.26 35.72 11.57
CA ALA A 91 15.37 36.84 11.82
C ALA A 91 13.94 36.52 11.31
N PRO A 92 12.87 37.05 11.95
CA PRO A 92 11.50 36.79 11.51
C PRO A 92 11.28 37.31 10.09
N GLY A 93 10.90 36.43 9.16
CA GLY A 93 10.48 36.81 7.81
C GLY A 93 11.19 36.11 6.64
N THR A 94 12.18 35.24 6.87
CA THR A 94 12.82 34.46 5.81
C THR A 94 12.11 33.11 5.58
N PRO A 95 11.86 32.69 4.33
CA PRO A 95 11.37 31.35 4.05
C PRO A 95 12.33 30.30 4.61
N ALA A 96 11.80 29.21 5.16
CA ALA A 96 12.61 28.09 5.61
C ALA A 96 13.41 27.52 4.41
N PRO A 97 14.74 27.32 4.52
CA PRO A 97 15.51 26.69 3.47
C PRO A 97 15.09 25.23 3.33
N SER A 98 15.07 24.72 2.09
CA SER A 98 14.96 23.29 1.79
C SER A 98 16.06 22.53 2.55
N SER A 99 15.71 21.73 3.55
CA SER A 99 16.68 21.07 4.42
C SER A 99 17.39 19.91 3.68
N SER A 100 18.48 20.22 2.99
CA SER A 100 19.50 19.24 2.58
C SER A 100 20.24 18.75 3.84
N GLY A 101 19.67 17.78 4.54
CA GLY A 101 20.26 17.22 5.77
C GLY A 101 21.48 16.35 5.46
N LYS A 102 22.67 16.73 5.93
CA LYS A 102 23.89 15.90 5.85
C LYS A 102 23.69 14.62 6.66
N SER A 103 24.11 13.47 6.13
CA SER A 103 24.03 12.18 6.84
C SER A 103 25.17 12.03 7.88
N LYS A 104 24.79 11.61 9.10
CA LYS A 104 25.72 11.17 10.17
C LYS A 104 26.13 9.70 10.06
N GLU A 105 25.66 8.98 9.05
CA GLU A 105 25.86 7.54 8.94
C GLU A 105 27.30 7.18 8.57
N GLY A 106 27.87 6.21 9.30
CA GLY A 106 29.16 5.58 9.00
C GLY A 106 30.34 6.00 9.87
N GLN A 107 31.49 5.40 9.57
CA GLN A 107 32.77 5.61 10.26
C GLN A 107 33.85 6.03 9.26
N GLY A 108 34.78 6.87 9.72
CA GLY A 108 35.87 7.43 8.90
C GLY A 108 35.65 8.89 8.53
N GLU A 109 36.51 9.41 7.65
CA GLU A 109 36.42 10.78 7.17
C GLU A 109 35.21 10.99 6.25
N ASP A 110 34.61 12.18 6.30
CA ASP A 110 33.62 12.60 5.31
C ASP A 110 34.36 12.84 3.98
N VAL A 111 34.05 12.03 2.98
CA VAL A 111 34.78 12.04 1.69
C VAL A 111 34.05 12.82 0.61
N LEU A 112 32.89 13.40 0.91
CA LEU A 112 32.08 14.16 -0.03
C LEU A 112 32.35 15.68 0.11
N SER A 113 32.57 16.39 -0.99
CA SER A 113 32.74 17.86 -0.98
C SER A 113 31.42 18.60 -0.69
N GLU A 114 31.48 19.89 -0.31
CA GLU A 114 30.28 20.74 -0.06
C GLU A 114 29.64 21.24 -1.37
N GLU A 115 30.45 21.46 -2.42
CA GLU A 115 29.99 21.87 -3.75
C GLU A 115 29.77 20.61 -4.62
N GLN A 116 28.55 20.07 -4.63
CA GLN A 116 28.25 18.80 -5.33
C GLN A 116 27.45 18.97 -6.63
N GLY A 117 27.20 20.21 -7.06
CA GLY A 117 26.58 20.55 -8.35
C GLY A 117 25.21 19.90 -8.59
N GLU A 118 24.68 20.04 -9.80
CA GLU A 118 23.34 19.49 -10.18
C GLU A 118 23.31 17.95 -10.29
N LYS A 119 24.46 17.27 -10.16
CA LYS A 119 24.60 15.82 -10.36
C LYS A 119 24.46 15.00 -9.08
N PHE A 120 24.43 15.65 -7.92
CA PHE A 120 24.18 15.02 -6.62
C PHE A 120 22.87 15.52 -6.04
N THR A 121 21.98 14.58 -5.72
CA THR A 121 20.71 14.89 -5.03
C THR A 121 20.53 13.99 -3.83
N THR A 122 19.75 14.43 -2.84
CA THR A 122 19.46 13.63 -1.65
C THR A 122 18.02 13.84 -1.23
N ASP A 123 17.35 12.76 -0.84
CA ASP A 123 16.02 12.77 -0.26
C ASP A 123 16.07 12.37 1.22
N VAL A 124 15.31 13.10 2.04
CA VAL A 124 15.08 12.74 3.45
C VAL A 124 13.74 12.02 3.60
N VAL A 125 13.74 10.87 4.28
CA VAL A 125 12.53 10.05 4.50
C VAL A 125 12.23 9.88 5.98
N GLY A 126 10.97 9.58 6.34
CA GLY A 126 10.53 9.48 7.73
C GLY A 126 10.98 8.20 8.43
N SER A 127 11.25 7.14 7.68
CA SER A 127 11.55 5.82 8.24
C SER A 127 12.57 5.01 7.41
N MET A 128 13.18 3.99 8.04
CA MET A 128 14.04 3.03 7.35
C MET A 128 13.28 2.18 6.31
N HIS A 129 11.98 1.96 6.52
CA HIS A 129 11.14 1.24 5.56
C HIS A 129 10.94 2.06 4.28
N GLU A 130 10.60 3.35 4.43
CA GLU A 130 10.50 4.28 3.29
C GLU A 130 11.84 4.40 2.55
N ARG A 131 12.96 4.40 3.27
CA ARG A 131 14.31 4.43 2.69
C ARG A 131 14.53 3.28 1.70
N LYS A 132 14.36 2.04 2.17
CA LYS A 132 14.54 0.84 1.34
C LYS A 132 13.57 0.81 0.16
N LEU A 133 12.29 1.11 0.41
CA LEU A 133 11.28 1.13 -0.63
C LEU A 133 11.59 2.16 -1.71
N LYS A 134 12.08 3.35 -1.33
CA LYS A 134 12.45 4.40 -2.27
C LYS A 134 13.70 4.04 -3.08
N MET A 135 14.73 3.51 -2.43
CA MET A 135 15.93 2.98 -3.11
C MET A 135 15.56 1.92 -4.15
N ALA A 136 14.72 0.95 -3.79
CA ALA A 136 14.27 -0.10 -4.70
C ALA A 136 13.42 0.45 -5.85
N LYS A 137 12.48 1.37 -5.60
CA LYS A 137 11.61 1.95 -6.64
C LYS A 137 12.35 2.83 -7.64
N ILE A 138 13.38 3.55 -7.21
CA ILE A 138 14.19 4.38 -8.12
C ILE A 138 15.07 3.48 -8.98
N SER A 139 15.56 2.38 -8.42
CA SER A 139 16.49 1.47 -9.10
C SER A 139 15.77 0.65 -10.16
N GLN A 140 16.19 0.77 -11.41
CA GLN A 140 15.59 0.09 -12.56
C GLN A 140 16.60 -0.74 -13.35
N GLY A 141 17.90 -0.55 -13.09
CA GLY A 141 19.00 -1.25 -13.75
C GLY A 141 19.48 -2.47 -12.97
N GLY A 142 19.27 -2.51 -11.65
CA GLY A 142 19.77 -3.59 -10.80
C GLY A 142 20.22 -3.15 -9.42
N PHE A 143 20.75 -4.12 -8.69
CA PHE A 143 21.33 -3.98 -7.36
C PHE A 143 22.75 -4.55 -7.35
N ILE A 144 23.71 -3.78 -6.86
CA ILE A 144 25.08 -4.22 -6.60
C ILE A 144 25.29 -4.21 -5.08
N VAL A 145 25.85 -5.31 -4.57
CA VAL A 145 26.17 -5.47 -3.15
C VAL A 145 27.68 -5.49 -3.00
N LEU A 146 28.22 -4.47 -2.32
CA LEU A 146 29.61 -4.38 -1.90
C LEU A 146 29.73 -4.80 -0.42
N PRO A 147 30.94 -5.17 0.06
CA PRO A 147 31.17 -5.55 1.45
C PRO A 147 30.52 -4.60 2.46
N GLY A 148 29.87 -5.18 3.47
CA GLY A 148 29.07 -4.45 4.45
C GLY A 148 28.66 -5.31 5.64
N GLY A 149 27.90 -4.71 6.55
CA GLY A 149 27.43 -5.36 7.78
C GLY A 149 25.97 -5.81 7.69
N TYR A 150 25.31 -5.98 8.84
CA TYR A 150 23.94 -6.46 8.91
C TYR A 150 22.94 -5.64 8.08
N GLY A 151 23.07 -4.31 8.04
CA GLY A 151 22.21 -3.46 7.20
C GLY A 151 22.31 -3.83 5.72
N THR A 152 23.53 -3.98 5.21
CA THR A 152 23.78 -4.40 3.82
C THR A 152 23.27 -5.81 3.55
N PHE A 153 23.41 -6.73 4.51
CA PHE A 153 22.88 -8.09 4.35
C PHE A 153 21.35 -8.11 4.31
N GLU A 154 20.72 -7.33 5.18
CA GLU A 154 19.27 -7.18 5.24
C GLU A 154 18.72 -6.61 3.93
N GLU A 155 19.34 -5.57 3.39
CA GLU A 155 18.97 -4.97 2.11
C GLU A 155 19.13 -5.95 0.93
N ALA A 156 20.24 -6.69 0.89
CA ALA A 156 20.49 -7.67 -0.16
C ALA A 156 19.49 -8.83 -0.12
N LEU A 157 19.26 -9.41 1.07
CA LEU A 157 18.31 -10.52 1.26
C LEU A 157 16.86 -10.09 1.00
N GLU A 158 16.50 -8.86 1.35
CA GLU A 158 15.19 -8.27 1.04
C GLU A 158 14.98 -8.23 -0.49
N MET A 159 15.95 -7.72 -1.27
CA MET A 159 15.82 -7.68 -2.74
C MET A 159 15.80 -9.08 -3.37
N ILE A 160 16.57 -10.03 -2.84
CA ILE A 160 16.52 -11.43 -3.28
C ILE A 160 15.12 -12.00 -3.03
N THR A 161 14.56 -11.74 -1.85
CA THR A 161 13.20 -12.18 -1.49
C THR A 161 12.16 -11.51 -2.38
N TRP A 162 12.27 -10.22 -2.67
CA TRP A 162 11.35 -9.51 -3.56
C TRP A 162 11.41 -10.06 -4.99
N ASN A 163 12.60 -10.42 -5.49
CA ASN A 163 12.74 -11.12 -6.77
C ASN A 163 12.12 -12.52 -6.73
N GLN A 164 12.38 -13.29 -5.66
CA GLN A 164 11.80 -14.61 -5.45
C GLN A 164 10.28 -14.57 -5.44
N LEU A 165 9.72 -13.55 -4.78
CA LEU A 165 8.30 -13.31 -4.77
C LEU A 165 7.82 -12.90 -6.16
N GLY A 166 8.58 -12.16 -6.96
CA GLY A 166 8.17 -11.66 -8.27
C GLY A 166 7.74 -10.19 -8.26
N ILE A 167 8.12 -9.45 -7.22
CA ILE A 167 7.90 -7.99 -7.09
C ILE A 167 8.77 -7.23 -8.09
N HIS A 168 9.96 -7.74 -8.39
CA HIS A 168 10.80 -7.26 -9.49
C HIS A 168 11.56 -8.41 -10.13
N ARG A 169 12.13 -8.16 -11.32
CA ARG A 169 13.00 -9.10 -12.05
C ARG A 169 14.35 -8.49 -12.42
N LEU A 170 14.81 -7.54 -11.61
CA LEU A 170 16.10 -6.85 -11.78
C LEU A 170 17.28 -7.70 -11.30
N PRO A 171 18.48 -7.52 -11.88
CA PRO A 171 19.69 -8.25 -11.49
C PRO A 171 20.13 -7.87 -10.07
N ILE A 172 20.61 -8.87 -9.32
CA ILE A 172 21.18 -8.71 -7.98
C ILE A 172 22.59 -9.30 -8.00
N LEU A 173 23.61 -8.44 -7.94
CA LEU A 173 25.00 -8.82 -8.05
C LEU A 173 25.69 -8.69 -6.70
N ILE A 174 26.25 -9.79 -6.20
CA ILE A 174 27.04 -9.80 -4.96
C ILE A 174 28.51 -9.88 -5.35
N LEU A 175 29.27 -8.80 -5.17
CA LEU A 175 30.68 -8.77 -5.54
C LEU A 175 31.51 -9.43 -4.44
N ASN A 176 32.11 -10.58 -4.73
CA ASN A 176 32.86 -11.39 -3.76
C ASN A 176 34.28 -10.86 -3.50
N ILE A 177 34.40 -9.54 -3.30
CA ILE A 177 35.66 -8.83 -3.07
C ILE A 177 36.35 -9.40 -1.83
N GLY A 178 37.60 -9.83 -1.95
CA GLY A 178 38.35 -10.46 -0.86
C GLY A 178 37.72 -11.76 -0.35
N ASN A 179 36.92 -12.45 -1.18
CA ASN A 179 36.13 -13.63 -0.80
C ASN A 179 35.15 -13.37 0.35
N PHE A 180 34.75 -12.11 0.55
CA PHE A 180 33.95 -11.67 1.70
C PHE A 180 32.58 -12.37 1.81
N TYR A 181 31.97 -12.71 0.67
CA TYR A 181 30.64 -13.33 0.61
C TYR A 181 30.66 -14.85 0.42
N THR A 182 31.85 -15.49 0.32
CA THR A 182 31.96 -16.94 0.10
C THR A 182 31.18 -17.74 1.15
N HIS A 183 31.32 -17.42 2.43
CA HIS A 183 30.61 -18.15 3.48
C HIS A 183 29.10 -17.92 3.47
N LEU A 184 28.66 -16.69 3.17
CA LEU A 184 27.22 -16.40 3.04
C LEU A 184 26.62 -17.16 1.85
N TYR A 185 27.32 -17.21 0.72
CA TYR A 185 26.85 -17.94 -0.44
C TYR A 185 26.83 -19.46 -0.18
N ASN A 186 27.82 -20.00 0.53
CA ASN A 186 27.81 -21.40 0.96
C ASN A 186 26.61 -21.72 1.86
N GLN A 187 26.18 -20.78 2.72
CA GLN A 187 24.95 -20.95 3.49
C GLN A 187 23.70 -21.04 2.59
N PHE A 188 23.67 -20.33 1.46
CA PHE A 188 22.59 -20.48 0.47
C PHE A 188 22.63 -21.85 -0.20
N LEU A 189 23.81 -22.35 -0.57
CA LEU A 189 23.98 -23.71 -1.10
C LEU A 189 23.50 -24.77 -0.10
N SER A 190 23.90 -24.68 1.17
CA SER A 190 23.41 -25.60 2.22
C SER A 190 21.89 -25.49 2.42
N SER A 191 21.31 -24.31 2.23
CA SER A 191 19.85 -24.12 2.29
C SER A 191 19.13 -24.74 1.09
N VAL A 192 19.79 -24.82 -0.07
CA VAL A 192 19.30 -25.59 -1.23
C VAL A 192 19.36 -27.09 -0.95
N GLU A 193 20.49 -27.59 -0.44
CA GLU A 193 20.65 -28.99 -0.06
C GLU A 193 19.62 -29.43 1.00
N ALA A 194 19.32 -28.55 1.96
CA ALA A 194 18.31 -28.78 2.99
C ALA A 194 16.86 -28.57 2.50
N GLY A 195 16.64 -28.11 1.27
CA GLY A 195 15.31 -27.94 0.67
C GLY A 195 14.57 -26.65 1.05
N PHE A 196 15.23 -25.68 1.69
CA PHE A 196 14.63 -24.38 2.01
C PHE A 196 14.68 -23.39 0.84
N ILE A 197 15.64 -23.55 -0.08
CA ILE A 197 15.76 -22.77 -1.31
C ILE A 197 15.66 -23.72 -2.49
N ALA A 198 14.77 -23.43 -3.45
CA ALA A 198 14.72 -24.20 -4.69
C ALA A 198 16.04 -24.01 -5.48
N PRO A 199 16.64 -25.05 -6.10
CA PRO A 199 17.88 -24.90 -6.86
C PRO A 199 17.83 -23.80 -7.94
N SER A 200 16.69 -23.64 -8.63
CA SER A 200 16.48 -22.58 -9.62
C SER A 200 16.59 -21.17 -9.01
N ASN A 201 16.23 -20.99 -7.73
CA ASN A 201 16.26 -19.69 -7.05
C ASN A 201 17.68 -19.19 -6.79
N LEU A 202 18.73 -20.00 -6.95
CA LEU A 202 20.10 -19.50 -6.92
C LEU A 202 20.39 -18.50 -8.04
N SER A 203 19.67 -18.55 -9.17
CA SER A 203 19.81 -17.57 -10.26
C SER A 203 19.18 -16.21 -9.96
N LEU A 204 18.42 -16.06 -8.86
CA LEU A 204 17.88 -14.77 -8.42
C LEU A 204 18.97 -13.75 -8.06
N LEU A 205 20.18 -14.24 -7.78
CA LEU A 205 21.38 -13.43 -7.57
C LEU A 205 22.55 -14.00 -8.37
N LYS A 206 23.58 -13.20 -8.60
CA LYS A 206 24.86 -13.66 -9.16
C LYS A 206 25.98 -13.29 -8.20
N LEU A 207 26.66 -14.30 -7.66
CA LEU A 207 27.92 -14.11 -6.96
C LEU A 207 29.01 -13.83 -8.01
N VAL A 208 29.53 -12.62 -8.02
CA VAL A 208 30.55 -12.18 -8.99
C VAL A 208 31.92 -12.43 -8.41
N ASN A 209 32.73 -13.20 -9.13
CA ASN A 209 34.15 -13.40 -8.86
C ASN A 209 34.94 -12.83 -10.04
N LEU A 210 36.17 -12.37 -9.80
CA LEU A 210 37.09 -12.02 -10.87
C LEU A 210 37.56 -13.28 -11.62
N GLU A 211 37.99 -13.08 -12.86
CA GLU A 211 38.64 -14.13 -13.63
C GLU A 211 39.94 -14.57 -12.92
N GLY A 212 40.03 -15.86 -12.59
CA GLY A 212 41.05 -16.41 -11.68
C GLY A 212 40.52 -16.78 -10.29
N GLY A 213 39.23 -16.58 -10.00
CA GLY A 213 38.55 -17.13 -8.83
C GLY A 213 39.02 -16.53 -7.50
N GLU A 214 39.07 -17.35 -6.43
CA GLU A 214 39.34 -16.88 -5.07
C GLU A 214 40.68 -16.14 -4.92
N GLY A 215 41.71 -16.58 -5.66
CA GLY A 215 43.01 -15.92 -5.67
C GLY A 215 42.94 -14.51 -6.26
N ALA A 216 42.22 -14.35 -7.36
CA ALA A 216 41.98 -13.05 -7.99
C ALA A 216 41.14 -12.13 -7.11
N ASN A 217 40.13 -12.68 -6.44
CA ASN A 217 39.23 -11.91 -5.59
C ASN A 217 39.96 -11.22 -4.43
N GLY A 218 41.02 -11.83 -3.90
CA GLY A 218 41.82 -11.32 -2.79
C GLY A 218 43.01 -10.45 -3.19
N ASP A 219 43.30 -10.31 -4.49
CA ASP A 219 44.44 -9.56 -4.99
C ASP A 219 44.13 -8.07 -5.07
N GLU A 220 44.77 -7.29 -4.20
CA GLU A 220 44.59 -5.83 -4.16
C GLU A 220 45.03 -5.14 -5.46
N SER A 221 46.04 -5.67 -6.16
CA SER A 221 46.52 -5.09 -7.42
C SER A 221 45.49 -5.14 -8.54
N ARG A 222 44.48 -6.01 -8.41
CA ARG A 222 43.39 -6.21 -9.36
C ARG A 222 42.11 -5.48 -8.97
N ALA A 223 42.16 -4.61 -7.96
CA ALA A 223 40.98 -3.91 -7.45
C ALA A 223 40.20 -3.13 -8.53
N GLU A 224 40.89 -2.59 -9.54
CA GLU A 224 40.27 -1.84 -10.64
C GLU A 224 39.38 -2.69 -11.54
N GLU A 225 39.60 -4.01 -11.58
CA GLU A 225 38.82 -4.93 -12.43
C GLU A 225 37.38 -5.12 -11.93
N TRP A 226 37.13 -4.88 -10.63
CA TRP A 226 35.79 -5.04 -10.05
C TRP A 226 34.73 -4.15 -10.69
N GLY A 227 35.12 -2.96 -11.16
CA GLY A 227 34.20 -2.07 -11.88
C GLY A 227 33.72 -2.71 -13.18
N GLN A 228 34.64 -3.22 -14.00
CA GLN A 228 34.28 -3.87 -15.26
C GLN A 228 33.56 -5.20 -15.03
N ALA A 229 33.96 -5.96 -14.00
CA ALA A 229 33.28 -7.19 -13.61
C ALA A 229 31.81 -6.94 -13.22
N ALA A 230 31.53 -5.86 -12.50
CA ALA A 230 30.16 -5.47 -12.15
C ALA A 230 29.32 -5.11 -13.39
N ILE A 231 29.86 -4.30 -14.31
CA ILE A 231 29.15 -3.92 -15.55
C ILE A 231 28.87 -5.15 -16.41
N LYS A 232 29.89 -5.97 -16.65
CA LYS A 232 29.75 -7.23 -17.39
C LYS A 232 28.68 -8.14 -16.76
N ALA A 233 28.71 -8.26 -15.43
CA ALA A 233 27.73 -9.08 -14.73
C ALA A 233 26.30 -8.52 -14.78
N LEU A 234 26.11 -7.19 -14.87
CA LEU A 234 24.79 -6.58 -15.09
C LEU A 234 24.25 -6.93 -16.47
N ASP A 235 25.09 -6.85 -17.50
CA ASP A 235 24.70 -7.11 -18.89
C ASP A 235 24.43 -8.61 -19.16
N GLU A 236 25.19 -9.51 -18.50
CA GLU A 236 25.09 -10.96 -18.67
C GLU A 236 24.17 -11.65 -17.65
N TRP A 237 23.46 -10.91 -16.80
CA TRP A 237 22.59 -11.55 -15.80
C TRP A 237 21.32 -12.09 -16.47
N GLU A 238 21.09 -13.39 -16.30
CA GLU A 238 19.91 -14.08 -16.80
C GLU A 238 19.22 -14.83 -15.66
N LEU A 239 17.90 -14.77 -15.65
CA LEU A 239 17.06 -15.47 -14.70
C LEU A 239 16.61 -16.82 -15.30
N ALA A 240 16.78 -17.93 -14.57
CA ALA A 240 16.29 -19.21 -15.05
C ALA A 240 14.76 -19.21 -15.11
N ALA A 241 14.19 -19.88 -16.12
CA ALA A 241 12.75 -19.85 -16.41
C ALA A 241 11.87 -20.31 -15.23
N GLU A 242 12.40 -21.18 -14.37
CA GLU A 242 11.71 -21.77 -13.22
C GLU A 242 12.02 -21.06 -11.89
N SER A 243 12.60 -19.85 -11.94
CA SER A 243 13.04 -19.13 -10.75
C SER A 243 11.99 -18.16 -10.19
N GLY A 244 11.89 -18.14 -8.87
CA GLY A 244 10.84 -17.46 -8.12
C GLY A 244 9.54 -18.25 -8.08
N TYR A 245 8.55 -17.75 -7.35
CA TYR A 245 7.29 -18.46 -7.12
C TYR A 245 6.24 -18.26 -8.22
N GLY A 246 6.59 -17.60 -9.32
CA GLY A 246 5.64 -17.26 -10.39
C GLY A 246 4.44 -16.45 -9.88
N LEU A 247 4.56 -15.79 -8.73
CA LEU A 247 3.49 -14.97 -8.19
C LEU A 247 3.45 -13.70 -9.04
N ASP A 248 2.34 -13.52 -9.73
CA ASP A 248 2.08 -12.30 -10.46
C ASP A 248 1.71 -11.19 -9.45
N TRP A 249 2.72 -10.44 -9.03
CA TRP A 249 2.50 -9.26 -8.21
C TRP A 249 1.88 -8.12 -9.01
N GLU A 250 1.76 -8.17 -10.34
CA GLU A 250 0.95 -7.15 -11.05
C GLU A 250 -0.53 -7.22 -10.66
N VAL A 251 -1.00 -8.37 -10.13
CA VAL A 251 -2.33 -8.52 -9.53
C VAL A 251 -2.42 -7.83 -8.14
N LYS A 252 -1.28 -7.58 -7.46
CA LYS A 252 -1.22 -6.97 -6.11
C LYS A 252 -0.61 -5.56 -6.07
N GLU A 253 0.37 -5.21 -6.89
CA GLU A 253 1.00 -3.88 -7.00
C GLU A 253 0.12 -2.87 -7.73
N LYS A 254 -0.93 -3.32 -8.44
CA LYS A 254 -2.06 -2.47 -8.83
C LYS A 254 -2.78 -1.81 -7.63
N ARG A 255 -2.56 -2.28 -6.39
CA ARG A 255 -3.22 -1.70 -5.20
C ARG A 255 -2.49 -0.55 -4.49
N SER A 256 -1.20 -0.28 -4.70
CA SER A 256 -0.55 0.78 -3.91
C SER A 256 0.31 1.76 -4.68
N ALA A 257 0.37 1.64 -6.00
CA ALA A 257 1.22 2.52 -6.76
C ALA A 257 0.73 2.63 -8.23
N SER A 258 -0.30 3.44 -8.51
CA SER A 258 -0.33 4.15 -9.80
C SER A 258 -0.71 5.62 -9.63
N THR A 259 0.05 6.49 -10.27
CA THR A 259 -0.38 7.83 -10.67
C THR A 259 -1.29 7.72 -11.91
N SER A 260 -2.12 6.67 -12.04
CA SER A 260 -3.41 6.79 -12.69
C SER A 260 -4.33 7.39 -11.63
N LYS A 261 -4.32 8.73 -11.53
CA LYS A 261 -5.23 9.47 -10.66
C LYS A 261 -6.66 8.97 -10.93
N MET A 262 -7.20 8.31 -9.90
CA MET A 262 -8.61 8.10 -9.62
C MET A 262 -9.49 7.44 -10.68
N ARG A 263 -9.13 6.22 -11.13
CA ARG A 263 -10.02 5.37 -11.94
C ARG A 263 -10.30 4.06 -11.22
N PRO A 264 -11.56 3.63 -11.04
CA PRO A 264 -11.84 2.37 -10.36
C PRO A 264 -11.41 1.17 -11.20
N GLU A 265 -10.73 0.22 -10.57
CA GLU A 265 -10.38 -1.08 -11.17
C GLU A 265 -11.56 -2.06 -11.19
N ALA A 266 -12.51 -1.86 -10.27
CA ALA A 266 -13.79 -2.53 -10.24
C ALA A 266 -14.75 -1.73 -9.37
N ILE A 267 -16.04 -1.92 -9.63
CA ILE A 267 -17.11 -1.57 -8.70
C ILE A 267 -17.58 -2.83 -8.02
N PHE A 268 -18.09 -2.71 -6.80
CA PHE A 268 -18.63 -3.87 -6.11
C PHE A 268 -19.79 -3.55 -5.19
N THR A 269 -20.51 -4.58 -4.81
CA THR A 269 -21.48 -4.52 -3.72
C THR A 269 -21.30 -5.72 -2.80
N THR A 270 -21.77 -5.61 -1.57
CA THR A 270 -21.66 -6.69 -0.60
C THR A 270 -23.01 -6.87 0.07
N LEU A 271 -23.55 -8.07 -0.05
CA LEU A 271 -24.82 -8.47 0.52
C LEU A 271 -24.64 -9.73 1.39
N ARG A 272 -25.73 -10.13 2.04
CA ARG A 272 -25.82 -11.35 2.82
C ARG A 272 -26.62 -12.42 2.09
N TYR A 273 -26.20 -13.66 2.27
CA TYR A 273 -27.02 -14.84 2.05
C TYR A 273 -27.05 -15.64 3.36
N THR A 274 -28.21 -16.17 3.73
CA THR A 274 -28.37 -17.01 4.91
C THR A 274 -29.16 -18.24 4.50
N SER A 275 -28.58 -19.42 4.71
CA SER A 275 -29.30 -20.67 4.51
C SER A 275 -30.44 -20.75 5.54
N PRO A 276 -31.72 -20.75 5.11
CA PRO A 276 -32.85 -20.84 6.03
C PRO A 276 -32.92 -22.19 6.75
N THR A 277 -32.31 -23.24 6.18
CA THR A 277 -32.29 -24.59 6.73
C THR A 277 -30.87 -25.05 7.08
N SER A 278 -30.78 -26.07 7.94
CA SER A 278 -29.53 -26.78 8.25
C SER A 278 -29.01 -27.64 7.08
N THR A 279 -29.79 -27.75 6.01
CA THR A 279 -29.41 -28.37 4.74
C THR A 279 -29.24 -27.31 3.65
N PRO A 280 -28.43 -27.57 2.61
CA PRO A 280 -28.32 -26.67 1.46
C PRO A 280 -29.68 -26.36 0.82
N THR A 281 -29.93 -25.09 0.52
CA THR A 281 -31.13 -24.57 -0.13
C THR A 281 -30.86 -24.43 -1.63
N LEU A 282 -30.99 -25.55 -2.35
CA LEU A 282 -30.76 -25.63 -3.79
C LEU A 282 -32.08 -25.89 -4.54
N PRO A 283 -32.37 -25.17 -5.65
CA PRO A 283 -31.63 -24.02 -6.16
C PRO A 283 -31.82 -22.78 -5.28
N VAL A 284 -30.81 -21.91 -5.24
CA VAL A 284 -30.89 -20.67 -4.46
C VAL A 284 -31.96 -19.74 -5.05
N GLN A 285 -32.80 -19.17 -4.17
CA GLN A 285 -33.88 -18.27 -4.55
C GLN A 285 -33.51 -16.81 -4.31
N LYS A 286 -34.00 -15.89 -5.16
CA LYS A 286 -33.67 -14.44 -5.10
C LYS A 286 -34.08 -13.82 -3.77
N GLU A 287 -35.15 -14.31 -3.17
CA GLU A 287 -35.75 -13.81 -1.92
C GLU A 287 -34.84 -14.01 -0.70
N LEU A 288 -33.89 -14.95 -0.79
CA LEU A 288 -32.90 -15.23 0.25
C LEU A 288 -31.75 -14.22 0.29
N LEU A 289 -31.75 -13.27 -0.64
CA LEU A 289 -30.72 -12.24 -0.79
C LEU A 289 -31.36 -10.87 -0.51
N PRO A 290 -31.18 -10.34 0.71
CA PRO A 290 -31.81 -9.09 1.11
C PRO A 290 -31.45 -7.94 0.16
N LEU A 291 -32.48 -7.20 -0.26
CA LEU A 291 -32.35 -5.97 -1.05
C LEU A 291 -31.64 -6.17 -2.41
N LEU A 292 -31.69 -7.36 -2.99
CA LEU A 292 -31.00 -7.69 -4.25
C LEU A 292 -31.24 -6.65 -5.37
N ASN A 293 -32.48 -6.21 -5.56
CA ASN A 293 -32.81 -5.19 -6.56
C ASN A 293 -32.09 -3.85 -6.30
N LEU A 294 -31.97 -3.42 -5.04
CA LEU A 294 -31.23 -2.20 -4.70
C LEU A 294 -29.71 -2.40 -4.86
N HIS A 295 -29.22 -3.62 -4.70
CA HIS A 295 -27.84 -3.98 -5.02
C HIS A 295 -27.57 -3.88 -6.54
N TYR A 296 -28.51 -4.31 -7.38
CA TYR A 296 -28.44 -4.11 -8.84
C TYR A 296 -28.50 -2.63 -9.22
N GLU A 297 -29.48 -1.87 -8.71
CA GLU A 297 -29.58 -0.41 -8.92
C GLU A 297 -28.24 0.27 -8.60
N ARG A 298 -27.65 -0.04 -7.44
CA ARG A 298 -26.37 0.53 -7.02
C ARG A 298 -25.24 0.20 -8.00
N LEU A 299 -25.11 -1.08 -8.38
CA LEU A 299 -24.05 -1.51 -9.30
C LEU A 299 -24.25 -0.84 -10.67
N ARG A 300 -25.50 -0.74 -11.14
CA ARG A 300 -25.85 -0.09 -12.40
C ARG A 300 -25.51 1.39 -12.38
N GLU A 301 -25.90 2.11 -11.33
CA GLU A 301 -25.58 3.54 -11.16
C GLU A 301 -24.07 3.78 -11.19
N ALA A 302 -23.31 2.98 -10.45
CA ALA A 302 -21.85 3.09 -10.42
C ALA A 302 -21.24 2.77 -11.80
N PHE A 303 -21.75 1.73 -12.47
CA PHE A 303 -21.31 1.33 -13.80
C PHE A 303 -21.58 2.43 -14.83
N ASP A 304 -22.80 2.98 -14.87
CA ASP A 304 -23.19 4.04 -15.80
C ASP A 304 -22.41 5.33 -15.55
N HIS A 305 -22.13 5.64 -14.27
CA HIS A 305 -21.30 6.77 -13.89
C HIS A 305 -19.88 6.63 -14.45
N PHE A 306 -19.19 5.53 -14.14
CA PHE A 306 -17.81 5.33 -14.56
C PHE A 306 -17.66 5.02 -16.05
N SER A 307 -18.68 4.45 -16.69
CA SER A 307 -18.74 4.27 -18.15
C SER A 307 -18.83 5.61 -18.87
N ARG A 308 -19.70 6.52 -18.41
CA ARG A 308 -19.78 7.89 -18.96
C ARG A 308 -18.49 8.66 -18.74
N LYS A 309 -17.89 8.54 -17.56
CA LYS A 309 -16.69 9.29 -17.17
C LYS A 309 -15.41 8.82 -17.88
N PHE A 310 -15.22 7.51 -18.01
CA PHE A 310 -13.97 6.93 -18.53
C PHE A 310 -14.12 6.25 -19.89
N GLY A 311 -15.30 6.32 -20.50
CA GLY A 311 -15.61 5.81 -21.83
C GLY A 311 -16.08 4.36 -21.85
N ASN A 312 -17.08 4.09 -22.71
CA ASN A 312 -17.65 2.76 -22.93
C ASN A 312 -16.63 1.74 -23.42
N ASN A 313 -15.56 2.18 -24.13
CA ASN A 313 -14.50 1.29 -24.61
C ASN A 313 -13.76 0.58 -23.46
N ARG A 314 -13.76 1.16 -22.24
CA ARG A 314 -13.14 0.55 -21.06
C ARG A 314 -14.12 -0.29 -20.26
N TRP A 315 -15.25 0.29 -19.89
CA TRP A 315 -16.22 -0.40 -19.02
C TRP A 315 -17.05 -1.45 -19.78
N GLY A 316 -17.05 -1.37 -21.11
CA GLY A 316 -17.78 -2.27 -21.97
C GLY A 316 -19.28 -2.03 -21.87
N ILE A 317 -20.03 -3.11 -22.04
CA ILE A 317 -21.48 -3.13 -21.92
C ILE A 317 -21.83 -3.67 -20.53
N TRP A 318 -22.88 -3.10 -19.92
CA TRP A 318 -23.42 -3.63 -18.68
C TRP A 318 -23.74 -5.13 -18.83
N PRO A 319 -23.27 -6.00 -17.93
CA PRO A 319 -23.44 -7.45 -18.05
C PRO A 319 -24.90 -7.93 -18.06
N GLY A 320 -25.84 -7.13 -17.54
CA GLY A 320 -27.23 -7.55 -17.36
C GLY A 320 -27.45 -8.19 -15.99
N GLU A 321 -28.68 -8.05 -15.46
CA GLU A 321 -29.04 -8.63 -14.16
C GLU A 321 -29.08 -10.15 -14.19
N GLU A 322 -29.47 -10.75 -15.33
CA GLU A 322 -29.48 -12.21 -15.53
C GLU A 322 -28.07 -12.79 -15.40
N ARG A 323 -27.09 -12.23 -16.11
CA ARG A 323 -25.70 -12.67 -15.99
C ARG A 323 -25.16 -12.54 -14.57
N ILE A 324 -25.48 -11.43 -13.88
CA ILE A 324 -25.06 -11.26 -12.48
C ILE A 324 -25.76 -12.30 -11.58
N TRP A 325 -27.03 -12.60 -11.85
CA TRP A 325 -27.78 -13.62 -11.13
C TRP A 325 -27.19 -15.01 -11.32
N ASP A 326 -26.79 -15.37 -12.53
CA ASP A 326 -26.20 -16.67 -12.84
C ASP A 326 -24.89 -16.89 -12.07
N GLU A 327 -23.96 -15.92 -12.16
CA GLU A 327 -22.67 -15.95 -11.45
C GLU A 327 -22.85 -15.98 -9.91
N LEU A 328 -23.84 -15.24 -9.43
CA LEU A 328 -24.18 -15.18 -8.01
C LEU A 328 -24.73 -16.51 -7.52
N THR A 329 -25.67 -17.09 -8.26
CA THR A 329 -26.30 -18.36 -7.93
C THR A 329 -25.27 -19.47 -7.95
N GLU A 330 -24.48 -19.59 -9.01
CA GLU A 330 -23.41 -20.58 -9.14
C GLU A 330 -22.44 -20.51 -7.94
N SER A 331 -22.00 -19.31 -7.59
CA SER A 331 -21.05 -19.11 -6.49
C SER A 331 -21.64 -19.45 -5.11
N ILE A 332 -22.91 -19.08 -4.86
CA ILE A 332 -23.57 -19.37 -3.58
C ILE A 332 -23.87 -20.86 -3.48
N GLU A 333 -24.43 -21.48 -4.53
CA GLU A 333 -24.73 -22.90 -4.53
C GLU A 333 -23.48 -23.76 -4.34
N SER A 334 -22.35 -23.37 -4.97
CA SER A 334 -21.06 -24.03 -4.76
C SER A 334 -20.60 -23.94 -3.29
N ALA A 335 -20.72 -22.75 -2.68
CA ALA A 335 -20.40 -22.57 -1.27
C ALA A 335 -21.32 -23.40 -0.36
N GLU A 336 -22.61 -23.43 -0.68
CA GLU A 336 -23.64 -24.09 0.10
C GLU A 336 -23.55 -25.63 0.05
N ARG A 337 -23.22 -26.20 -1.12
CA ARG A 337 -22.91 -27.63 -1.29
C ARG A 337 -21.74 -28.06 -0.39
N SER A 338 -20.81 -27.15 -0.13
CA SER A 338 -19.67 -27.41 0.73
C SER A 338 -20.07 -27.36 2.21
N LYS A 339 -20.85 -26.35 2.63
CA LYS A 339 -21.35 -26.14 4.00
C LYS A 339 -22.64 -25.31 3.99
N SER A 340 -23.66 -25.63 4.79
CA SER A 340 -24.79 -24.73 5.02
C SER A 340 -24.41 -23.61 6.01
N GLY A 341 -24.89 -22.39 5.81
CA GLY A 341 -24.71 -21.32 6.80
C GLY A 341 -24.92 -19.91 6.25
N ASP A 342 -24.35 -18.95 6.98
CA ASP A 342 -24.40 -17.54 6.64
C ASP A 342 -23.18 -17.12 5.83
N TYR A 343 -23.43 -16.42 4.74
CA TYR A 343 -22.43 -16.01 3.77
C TYR A 343 -22.43 -14.50 3.56
N ARG A 344 -21.23 -13.94 3.54
CA ARG A 344 -20.95 -12.63 2.96
C ARG A 344 -20.68 -12.84 1.48
N VAL A 345 -21.58 -12.32 0.64
CA VAL A 345 -21.50 -12.43 -0.80
C VAL A 345 -21.08 -11.08 -1.37
N ARG A 346 -19.98 -11.05 -2.12
CA ARG A 346 -19.48 -9.86 -2.79
C ARG A 346 -19.57 -10.06 -4.30
N VAL A 347 -20.33 -9.19 -4.95
CA VAL A 347 -20.42 -9.11 -6.41
C VAL A 347 -19.49 -8.00 -6.88
N VAL A 348 -18.57 -8.32 -7.77
CA VAL A 348 -17.56 -7.41 -8.33
C VAL A 348 -17.80 -7.31 -9.83
N ILE A 349 -17.86 -6.08 -10.35
CA ILE A 349 -17.95 -5.82 -11.80
C ILE A 349 -16.68 -5.08 -12.21
N HIS A 350 -15.95 -5.71 -13.12
CA HIS A 350 -14.72 -5.20 -13.69
C HIS A 350 -14.98 -4.43 -15.00
N PRO A 351 -14.03 -3.59 -15.44
CA PRO A 351 -13.98 -3.09 -16.81
C PRO A 351 -14.17 -4.22 -17.83
N GLY A 352 -14.88 -3.93 -18.92
CA GLY A 352 -15.31 -4.92 -19.91
C GLY A 352 -16.59 -5.68 -19.54
N GLY A 353 -17.24 -5.35 -18.43
CA GLY A 353 -18.50 -5.98 -18.00
C GLY A 353 -18.33 -7.39 -17.41
N ARG A 354 -17.10 -7.79 -17.07
CA ARG A 354 -16.85 -9.08 -16.40
C ARG A 354 -17.38 -9.04 -14.97
N VAL A 355 -18.09 -10.09 -14.57
CA VAL A 355 -18.65 -10.26 -13.24
C VAL A 355 -17.85 -11.32 -12.51
N ASP A 356 -17.47 -11.05 -11.27
CA ASP A 356 -16.84 -12.02 -10.36
C ASP A 356 -17.63 -12.02 -9.04
N VAL A 357 -17.91 -13.20 -8.47
CA VAL A 357 -18.61 -13.33 -7.19
C VAL A 357 -17.75 -14.06 -6.17
N GLN A 358 -17.68 -13.50 -4.96
CA GLN A 358 -16.93 -14.06 -3.84
C GLN A 358 -17.88 -14.39 -2.69
N CYS A 359 -17.90 -15.66 -2.30
CA CYS A 359 -18.68 -16.16 -1.16
C CYS A 359 -17.74 -16.59 -0.04
N VAL A 360 -17.86 -15.96 1.12
CA VAL A 360 -17.12 -16.35 2.33
C VAL A 360 -18.06 -16.41 3.52
N SER A 361 -17.77 -17.22 4.52
CA SER A 361 -18.59 -17.29 5.73
C SER A 361 -18.75 -15.89 6.35
N ALA A 362 -19.98 -15.57 6.75
CA ALA A 362 -20.28 -14.31 7.42
C ALA A 362 -19.49 -14.24 8.74
N PRO A 363 -19.01 -13.03 9.14
CA PRO A 363 -18.38 -12.85 10.43
C PRO A 363 -19.28 -13.33 11.57
N LYS A 364 -18.73 -14.04 12.56
CA LYS A 364 -19.49 -14.58 13.70
C LYS A 364 -20.25 -13.50 14.46
N ASP A 365 -19.72 -12.28 14.45
CA ASP A 365 -20.26 -11.08 15.11
C ASP A 365 -21.20 -10.26 14.21
N ALA A 366 -21.61 -10.78 13.04
CA ALA A 366 -22.51 -10.10 12.13
C ALA A 366 -23.98 -10.16 12.55
N GLY A 367 -24.36 -11.06 13.47
CA GLY A 367 -25.75 -11.33 13.85
C GLY A 367 -26.60 -11.77 12.64
N PRO A 368 -27.90 -12.05 12.76
CA PRO A 368 -28.79 -12.24 11.59
C PRO A 368 -29.02 -10.91 10.85
N PHE A 369 -29.44 -10.98 9.57
CA PHE A 369 -29.80 -9.78 8.82
C PHE A 369 -31.10 -9.16 9.32
N THR A 370 -31.10 -7.86 9.61
CA THR A 370 -32.26 -7.12 10.15
C THR A 370 -32.63 -5.91 9.27
N PHE A 371 -33.92 -5.73 8.98
CA PHE A 371 -34.35 -4.63 8.11
C PHE A 371 -34.68 -3.33 8.84
N LEU A 372 -35.02 -3.41 10.12
CA LEU A 372 -35.48 -2.27 10.91
C LEU A 372 -34.70 -2.20 12.23
N PRO A 373 -34.51 -1.00 12.79
CA PRO A 373 -33.99 -0.84 14.15
C PRO A 373 -34.87 -1.59 15.15
N SER A 374 -34.26 -2.28 16.11
CA SER A 374 -35.02 -2.91 17.19
C SER A 374 -35.76 -1.85 18.00
N PHE A 375 -36.96 -2.14 18.50
CA PHE A 375 -37.64 -1.24 19.43
C PHE A 375 -36.96 -1.26 20.81
N THR A 376 -36.40 -2.39 21.21
CA THR A 376 -35.67 -2.59 22.45
C THR A 376 -34.16 -2.58 22.23
N LEU A 377 -33.40 -2.15 23.23
CA LEU A 377 -31.94 -2.20 23.19
C LEU A 377 -31.47 -3.68 23.22
N PRO A 378 -30.71 -4.14 22.23
CA PRO A 378 -30.15 -5.49 22.23
C PRO A 378 -29.12 -5.64 23.35
N SER A 379 -28.94 -6.88 23.81
CA SER A 379 -27.99 -7.24 24.88
C SER A 379 -26.53 -7.05 24.47
N THR A 380 -26.24 -7.03 23.17
CA THR A 380 -24.91 -6.81 22.61
C THR A 380 -24.94 -5.59 21.69
N ARG A 381 -24.01 -4.65 21.93
CA ARG A 381 -23.81 -3.45 21.11
C ARG A 381 -22.44 -3.51 20.44
N ARG A 382 -22.31 -2.83 19.30
CA ARG A 382 -21.04 -2.76 18.58
C ARG A 382 -20.29 -1.48 18.90
N PRO A 383 -18.97 -1.55 19.10
CA PRO A 383 -18.19 -0.36 19.37
C PRO A 383 -18.14 0.56 18.15
N VAL A 384 -18.39 1.83 18.39
CA VAL A 384 -18.31 2.91 17.41
C VAL A 384 -17.31 3.94 17.96
N ILE A 385 -16.26 4.22 17.18
CA ILE A 385 -15.18 5.11 17.58
C ILE A 385 -15.28 6.40 16.79
N LEU A 386 -15.19 7.52 17.50
CA LEU A 386 -15.03 8.86 16.95
C LEU A 386 -13.68 9.42 17.43
N ASP A 387 -12.70 9.51 16.54
CA ASP A 387 -11.36 10.03 16.87
C ASP A 387 -11.10 11.37 16.17
N PRO A 388 -11.19 12.50 16.86
CA PRO A 388 -11.14 13.81 16.22
C PRO A 388 -9.79 14.27 15.71
N GLU A 389 -8.68 13.70 16.17
CA GLU A 389 -7.36 14.05 15.66
C GLU A 389 -7.07 13.29 14.34
N ASP A 390 -7.70 12.12 14.18
CA ASP A 390 -7.47 11.21 13.07
C ASP A 390 -8.57 11.27 11.98
N THR A 391 -9.78 11.68 12.30
CA THR A 391 -10.94 11.54 11.38
C THR A 391 -11.30 12.81 10.60
N LEU A 392 -10.41 13.81 10.62
CA LEU A 392 -10.50 15.03 9.83
C LEU A 392 -10.33 14.74 8.33
N ILE A 393 -11.35 15.10 7.56
CA ILE A 393 -11.22 15.13 6.10
C ILE A 393 -10.56 16.44 5.72
N ASN A 394 -9.30 16.37 5.30
CA ASN A 394 -8.61 17.52 4.75
C ASN A 394 -9.11 17.75 3.31
N SER A 395 -9.97 18.74 3.12
CA SER A 395 -10.52 19.12 1.80
C SER A 395 -9.49 19.75 0.86
N GLN A 396 -8.24 19.90 1.30
CA GLN A 396 -7.15 20.56 0.57
C GLN A 396 -6.24 19.61 -0.23
N SER A 397 -6.67 18.37 -0.47
CA SER A 397 -6.03 17.45 -1.42
C SER A 397 -5.86 18.14 -2.78
N GLN A 398 -4.61 18.38 -3.22
CA GLN A 398 -4.24 19.04 -4.50
C GLN A 398 -4.55 18.20 -5.76
N SER A 399 -5.57 17.36 -5.71
CA SER A 399 -6.07 16.59 -6.86
C SER A 399 -7.36 17.19 -7.40
N ASP A 400 -7.76 16.83 -8.62
CA ASP A 400 -9.04 17.27 -9.20
C ASP A 400 -10.18 16.82 -8.26
N PRO A 401 -10.90 17.74 -7.59
CA PRO A 401 -11.85 17.39 -6.54
C PRO A 401 -12.97 16.46 -7.00
N SER A 402 -13.28 16.46 -8.29
CA SER A 402 -14.39 15.69 -8.87
C SER A 402 -14.12 14.18 -8.91
N ASP A 403 -12.87 13.77 -9.10
CA ASP A 403 -12.48 12.37 -9.19
C ASP A 403 -12.51 11.67 -7.81
N GLU A 404 -12.17 12.39 -6.76
CA GLU A 404 -12.08 11.85 -5.41
C GLU A 404 -13.48 11.63 -4.81
N VAL A 405 -14.40 12.55 -5.13
CA VAL A 405 -15.80 12.48 -4.74
C VAL A 405 -16.47 11.23 -5.31
N ASP A 406 -16.26 10.92 -6.58
CA ASP A 406 -16.88 9.77 -7.23
C ASP A 406 -16.44 8.44 -6.61
N LEU A 407 -15.17 8.30 -6.25
CA LEU A 407 -14.64 7.10 -5.61
C LEU A 407 -15.14 6.92 -4.17
N ARG A 408 -15.51 8.01 -3.49
CA ARG A 408 -16.14 7.99 -2.16
C ARG A 408 -17.64 7.69 -2.23
N LEU A 409 -18.32 8.08 -3.31
CA LEU A 409 -19.76 7.86 -3.50
C LEU A 409 -20.12 6.40 -3.83
N TYR A 410 -19.24 5.68 -4.51
CA TYR A 410 -19.46 4.30 -4.96
C TYR A 410 -18.50 3.30 -4.30
N LYS A 411 -18.92 2.03 -4.17
CA LYS A 411 -18.02 0.99 -3.63
C LYS A 411 -17.04 0.60 -4.72
N THR A 412 -15.80 1.03 -4.58
CA THR A 412 -14.69 0.69 -5.48
C THR A 412 -13.53 0.08 -4.69
N LEU A 413 -12.61 -0.57 -5.38
CA LEU A 413 -11.38 -1.08 -4.75
C LEU A 413 -10.38 0.04 -4.40
N ASN A 414 -10.63 1.29 -4.81
CA ASN A 414 -9.70 2.42 -4.70
C ASN A 414 -10.24 3.42 -3.68
N ARG A 415 -9.98 3.18 -2.40
CA ARG A 415 -10.67 3.92 -1.33
C ARG A 415 -9.81 4.17 -0.10
N GLU A 416 -8.56 4.57 -0.32
CA GLU A 416 -7.50 4.78 0.68
C GLU A 416 -7.98 5.35 2.03
N MET A 417 -8.79 6.40 2.04
CA MET A 417 -9.37 6.99 3.26
C MET A 417 -10.15 5.99 4.14
N TYR A 418 -10.90 5.08 3.52
CA TYR A 418 -11.61 4.01 4.22
C TYR A 418 -10.66 2.97 4.78
N ASP A 419 -9.57 2.68 4.07
CA ASP A 419 -8.57 1.68 4.46
C ASP A 419 -7.72 2.21 5.61
N THR A 420 -7.28 3.48 5.56
CA THR A 420 -6.61 4.16 6.69
C THR A 420 -7.51 4.21 7.92
N ALA A 421 -8.78 4.57 7.75
CA ALA A 421 -9.71 4.62 8.87
C ALA A 421 -10.09 3.21 9.39
N TYR A 422 -10.09 2.18 8.54
CA TYR A 422 -10.21 0.77 8.93
C TYR A 422 -9.01 0.29 9.75
N GLU A 423 -7.79 0.57 9.29
CA GLU A 423 -6.54 0.19 9.98
C GLU A 423 -6.46 0.78 11.39
N ARG A 424 -6.93 2.02 11.58
CA ARG A 424 -6.97 2.68 12.89
C ARG A 424 -7.95 2.01 13.86
N GLY A 425 -9.15 1.70 13.39
CA GLY A 425 -10.14 0.97 14.21
C GLY A 425 -9.59 -0.37 14.72
N GLY A 426 -8.80 -1.07 13.92
CA GLY A 426 -8.15 -2.33 14.31
C GLY A 426 -7.06 -2.21 15.38
N ARG A 427 -6.53 -1.00 15.64
CA ARG A 427 -5.45 -0.77 16.63
C ARG A 427 -5.96 -0.35 18.01
N LEU A 428 -7.20 0.12 18.11
CA LEU A 428 -7.71 0.81 19.31
C LEU A 428 -8.50 -0.11 20.29
N VAL A 429 -8.85 -1.33 19.92
CA VAL A 429 -9.66 -2.25 20.74
C VAL A 429 -9.13 -3.68 20.64
N ASN A 430 -9.40 -4.51 21.65
CA ASN A 430 -9.16 -5.96 21.66
C ASN A 430 -9.29 -6.54 20.24
N PRO A 431 -8.27 -7.23 19.69
CA PRO A 431 -8.24 -7.68 18.28
C PRO A 431 -9.39 -8.60 17.88
N SER A 432 -10.20 -9.06 18.85
CA SER A 432 -11.41 -9.87 18.61
C SER A 432 -12.70 -9.05 18.37
N ILE A 433 -12.71 -7.74 18.56
CA ILE A 433 -13.87 -6.88 18.31
C ILE A 433 -13.49 -5.75 17.34
N HIS A 434 -14.14 -5.73 16.17
CA HIS A 434 -13.86 -4.73 15.13
C HIS A 434 -14.78 -3.50 15.30
N PRO A 435 -14.25 -2.33 15.69
CA PRO A 435 -15.05 -1.11 15.80
C PRO A 435 -15.34 -0.47 14.44
N GLU A 436 -16.40 0.32 14.41
CA GLU A 436 -16.79 1.16 13.28
C GLU A 436 -16.28 2.58 13.52
N VAL A 437 -15.48 3.12 12.60
CA VAL A 437 -14.83 4.44 12.77
C VAL A 437 -15.63 5.52 12.03
N ILE A 438 -16.11 6.52 12.74
CA ILE A 438 -16.88 7.67 12.21
C ILE A 438 -15.92 8.73 11.66
N LEU A 439 -16.15 9.22 10.43
CA LEU A 439 -15.43 10.38 9.88
C LEU A 439 -16.10 11.69 10.27
N HIS A 440 -15.38 12.81 10.38
CA HIS A 440 -16.02 14.10 10.66
C HIS A 440 -15.24 15.33 10.17
N THR A 441 -15.92 16.48 10.19
CA THR A 441 -15.36 17.83 10.05
C THR A 441 -15.35 18.50 11.44
N PRO A 442 -14.73 19.68 11.64
CA PRO A 442 -14.67 20.31 12.97
C PRO A 442 -16.03 20.45 13.69
N THR A 443 -17.14 20.48 12.96
CA THR A 443 -18.48 20.68 13.51
C THR A 443 -19.48 19.55 13.18
N HIS A 444 -19.32 18.81 12.09
CA HIS A 444 -20.32 17.85 11.59
C HIS A 444 -19.76 16.44 11.42
N LEU A 445 -20.57 15.43 11.72
CA LEU A 445 -20.28 14.03 11.42
C LEU A 445 -20.45 13.69 9.94
N LEU A 446 -19.72 12.65 9.54
CA LEU A 446 -19.81 11.98 8.25
C LEU A 446 -19.96 10.47 8.50
N GLU A 447 -20.22 9.70 7.44
CA GLU A 447 -20.47 8.26 7.51
C GLU A 447 -19.24 7.46 7.99
N THR A 448 -19.41 6.20 8.38
CA THR A 448 -18.28 5.34 8.82
C THR A 448 -17.58 4.66 7.65
N THR A 449 -16.44 4.03 7.95
CA THR A 449 -15.63 3.29 6.99
C THR A 449 -16.29 2.02 6.45
N THR A 450 -17.18 1.41 7.24
CA THR A 450 -17.77 0.09 6.94
C THR A 450 -19.30 0.08 6.92
N SER A 451 -19.95 1.07 7.54
CA SER A 451 -21.40 1.17 7.68
C SER A 451 -21.89 2.62 7.56
N ASN A 452 -23.15 2.79 7.22
CA ASN A 452 -23.83 4.08 7.43
C ASN A 452 -24.38 4.13 8.86
N LEU A 453 -24.62 5.32 9.40
CA LEU A 453 -25.15 5.48 10.77
C LEU A 453 -26.40 6.35 10.83
N ALA A 454 -27.21 6.13 11.87
CA ALA A 454 -28.23 7.07 12.30
C ALA A 454 -28.28 7.14 13.83
N ILE A 455 -28.69 8.30 14.35
CA ILE A 455 -28.83 8.57 15.77
C ILE A 455 -30.28 8.85 16.13
N LEU A 456 -30.70 8.43 17.32
CA LEU A 456 -32.02 8.74 17.84
C LEU A 456 -31.96 10.02 18.66
N LEU A 457 -32.62 11.08 18.18
CA LEU A 457 -32.78 12.30 18.96
C LEU A 457 -33.98 12.16 19.89
N SER A 458 -33.72 12.05 21.19
CA SER A 458 -34.73 12.15 22.24
C SER A 458 -35.04 13.64 22.46
N SER A 459 -36.06 14.17 21.79
CA SER A 459 -36.54 15.53 22.05
C SER A 459 -37.71 15.48 23.04
N PRO A 460 -37.70 16.28 24.13
CA PRO A 460 -38.79 16.33 25.10
C PRO A 460 -40.16 16.71 24.50
N ASN A 461 -40.17 17.40 23.35
CA ASN A 461 -41.36 18.08 22.81
C ASN A 461 -41.76 17.67 21.38
N SER A 462 -41.29 16.54 20.83
CA SER A 462 -41.71 16.11 19.47
C SER A 462 -42.07 14.63 19.39
N HIS A 463 -43.25 14.35 18.85
CA HIS A 463 -43.67 13.02 18.35
C HIS A 463 -43.06 12.76 16.96
N PRO A 464 -42.76 11.50 16.58
CA PRO A 464 -42.13 10.42 17.35
C PRO A 464 -40.60 10.57 17.36
N ASN A 465 -39.89 9.73 18.15
CA ASN A 465 -38.42 9.64 18.10
C ASN A 465 -37.96 9.33 16.66
N LYS A 466 -37.25 10.26 16.03
CA LYS A 466 -36.76 10.11 14.65
C LYS A 466 -35.29 9.71 14.63
N TRP A 467 -34.98 8.74 13.79
CA TRP A 467 -33.60 8.39 13.47
C TRP A 467 -33.04 9.35 12.44
N ILE A 468 -32.03 10.12 12.83
CA ILE A 468 -31.37 11.09 11.95
C ILE A 468 -30.05 10.50 11.47
N THR A 469 -29.90 10.36 10.16
CA THR A 469 -28.64 10.02 9.52
C THR A 469 -27.93 11.29 9.05
N PRO A 470 -26.60 11.40 9.15
CA PRO A 470 -25.87 12.55 8.64
C PRO A 470 -26.24 12.84 7.18
N LYS A 471 -26.56 14.10 6.90
CA LYS A 471 -26.75 14.58 5.53
C LYS A 471 -25.43 14.48 4.78
N LEU A 472 -25.47 13.97 3.56
CA LEU A 472 -24.28 13.96 2.70
C LEU A 472 -23.99 15.40 2.28
N SER A 473 -22.81 15.92 2.66
CA SER A 473 -22.34 17.23 2.17
C SER A 473 -22.22 17.18 0.64
N GLY A 474 -22.68 18.22 -0.04
CA GLY A 474 -22.52 18.33 -1.50
C GLY A 474 -21.06 18.46 -1.94
N GLU A 475 -20.18 18.91 -1.05
CA GLU A 475 -18.76 19.17 -1.34
C GLU A 475 -17.85 17.97 -1.05
N SER A 476 -18.28 17.03 -0.20
CA SER A 476 -17.50 15.83 0.15
C SER A 476 -18.41 14.67 0.58
N PRO A 477 -19.29 14.18 -0.32
CA PRO A 477 -20.22 13.12 0.04
C PRO A 477 -19.52 11.77 0.18
N PHE A 478 -19.97 10.97 1.15
CA PHE A 478 -19.55 9.58 1.35
C PHE A 478 -20.57 8.61 0.77
N LEU A 479 -20.14 7.35 0.70
CA LEU A 479 -20.87 6.19 0.24
C LEU A 479 -22.37 6.18 0.62
N ASN A 480 -23.23 6.35 -0.37
CA ASN A 480 -24.67 6.22 -0.19
C ASN A 480 -25.07 4.72 -0.18
N GLY A 481 -25.12 4.06 0.97
CA GLY A 481 -25.32 2.61 1.08
C GLY A 481 -26.69 2.07 0.64
N VAL A 482 -26.76 0.78 0.29
CA VAL A 482 -28.03 0.11 -0.10
C VAL A 482 -29.05 0.15 1.04
N MET A 483 -28.63 -0.19 2.26
CA MET A 483 -29.50 -0.17 3.43
C MET A 483 -29.93 1.26 3.79
N ARG A 484 -29.04 2.25 3.64
CA ARG A 484 -29.37 3.68 3.80
C ARG A 484 -30.54 4.07 2.91
N ARG A 485 -30.42 3.77 1.62
CA ARG A 485 -31.45 4.05 0.61
C ARG A 485 -32.77 3.35 0.93
N TYR A 486 -32.71 2.09 1.36
CA TYR A 486 -33.90 1.35 1.79
C TYR A 486 -34.60 2.03 2.96
N LEU A 487 -33.86 2.38 4.02
CA LEU A 487 -34.40 3.00 5.23
C LEU A 487 -34.98 4.39 4.96
N LEU A 488 -34.32 5.20 4.12
CA LEU A 488 -34.82 6.50 3.67
C LEU A 488 -36.13 6.36 2.86
N ARG A 489 -36.17 5.43 1.88
CA ARG A 489 -37.39 5.17 1.08
C ARG A 489 -38.55 4.69 1.95
N LYS A 490 -38.27 4.02 3.07
CA LYS A 490 -39.27 3.56 4.04
C LYS A 490 -39.65 4.61 5.10
N GLY A 491 -38.99 5.77 5.13
CA GLY A 491 -39.20 6.80 6.14
C GLY A 491 -38.76 6.39 7.55
N VAL A 492 -37.88 5.37 7.66
CA VAL A 492 -37.38 4.87 8.96
C VAL A 492 -36.29 5.79 9.51
N ILE A 493 -35.48 6.35 8.62
CA ILE A 493 -34.48 7.36 8.93
C ILE A 493 -34.74 8.60 8.07
N GLU A 494 -34.31 9.76 8.56
CA GLU A 494 -34.34 11.04 7.84
C GLU A 494 -32.93 11.64 7.78
N GLU A 495 -32.60 12.31 6.69
CA GLU A 495 -31.34 13.06 6.61
C GLU A 495 -31.44 14.34 7.45
N GLY A 496 -30.38 14.64 8.20
CA GLY A 496 -30.30 15.87 8.98
C GLY A 496 -28.87 16.25 9.33
N GLU A 497 -28.72 17.44 9.88
CA GLU A 497 -27.45 17.91 10.41
C GLU A 497 -27.14 17.18 11.72
N VAL A 498 -26.01 16.46 11.75
CA VAL A 498 -25.54 15.72 12.93
C VAL A 498 -24.20 16.29 13.35
N THR A 499 -24.18 17.03 14.45
CA THR A 499 -22.96 17.66 14.95
C THR A 499 -22.20 16.78 15.94
N VAL A 500 -20.91 17.02 16.10
CA VAL A 500 -20.09 16.37 17.13
C VAL A 500 -20.66 16.63 18.53
N GLU A 501 -21.23 17.81 18.76
CA GLU A 501 -21.85 18.16 20.04
C GLU A 501 -23.13 17.36 20.30
N MET A 502 -23.97 17.14 19.27
CA MET A 502 -25.15 16.28 19.39
C MET A 502 -24.78 14.85 19.79
N ILE A 503 -23.67 14.33 19.27
CA ILE A 503 -23.16 12.99 19.61
C ILE A 503 -22.69 12.91 21.06
N ARG A 504 -21.97 13.95 21.52
CA ARG A 504 -21.56 14.08 22.93
C ARG A 504 -22.79 14.15 23.85
N GLN A 505 -23.83 14.86 23.45
CA GLN A 505 -25.09 14.94 24.20
C GLN A 505 -25.83 13.61 24.23
N ILE A 506 -25.92 12.91 23.10
CA ILE A 506 -26.48 11.55 23.01
C ILE A 506 -25.75 10.60 23.94
N ARG A 507 -24.41 10.61 23.93
CA ARG A 507 -23.59 9.80 24.84
C ARG A 507 -23.92 10.09 26.32
N LYS A 508 -24.00 11.37 26.69
CA LYS A 508 -24.32 11.80 28.07
C LYS A 508 -25.74 11.40 28.48
N ASN A 509 -26.70 11.47 27.56
CA ASN A 509 -28.12 11.27 27.84
C ASN A 509 -28.59 9.83 27.57
N GLY A 510 -27.68 8.89 27.28
CA GLY A 510 -28.03 7.49 26.97
C GLY A 510 -28.85 7.33 25.69
N GLY A 511 -28.71 8.24 24.73
CA GLY A 511 -29.36 8.14 23.42
C GLY A 511 -28.81 6.97 22.60
N ARG A 512 -29.55 6.61 21.55
CA ARG A 512 -29.28 5.41 20.75
C ARG A 512 -28.60 5.75 19.44
N ILE A 513 -27.74 4.85 18.97
CA ILE A 513 -27.07 4.94 17.68
C ILE A 513 -27.18 3.60 16.99
N ILE A 514 -27.52 3.61 15.70
CA ILE A 514 -27.56 2.42 14.87
C ILE A 514 -26.56 2.56 13.73
N GLY A 515 -25.93 1.44 13.39
CA GLY A 515 -25.26 1.28 12.12
C GLY A 515 -25.99 0.32 11.21
N PHE A 516 -25.81 0.52 9.91
CA PHE A 516 -26.51 -0.28 8.93
C PHE A 516 -25.74 -0.42 7.61
N ASN A 517 -25.81 -1.63 7.03
CA ASN A 517 -25.18 -1.96 5.76
C ASN A 517 -25.82 -3.20 5.11
N GLY A 518 -25.37 -3.54 3.89
CA GLY A 518 -25.88 -4.69 3.13
C GLY A 518 -25.49 -6.08 3.67
N LEU A 519 -24.58 -6.18 4.66
CA LEU A 519 -24.18 -7.46 5.24
C LEU A 519 -24.95 -7.79 6.53
N ARG A 520 -25.16 -6.79 7.39
CA ARG A 520 -25.72 -6.99 8.74
C ARG A 520 -27.16 -6.57 8.85
N GLY A 521 -27.66 -5.76 7.92
CA GLY A 521 -28.93 -5.09 8.18
C GLY A 521 -28.71 -3.88 9.06
N VAL A 522 -29.54 -3.72 10.09
CA VAL A 522 -29.51 -2.67 11.12
C VAL A 522 -29.05 -3.22 12.46
N TRP A 523 -28.05 -2.61 13.07
CA TRP A 523 -27.49 -3.03 14.36
C TRP A 523 -27.29 -1.83 15.28
N GLU A 524 -27.29 -2.06 16.60
CA GLU A 524 -27.10 -1.00 17.59
C GLU A 524 -25.62 -0.82 17.96
N GLY A 525 -25.18 0.43 17.92
CA GLY A 525 -23.84 0.85 18.27
C GLY A 525 -23.74 1.36 19.69
N GLU A 526 -22.51 1.40 20.16
CA GLU A 526 -22.09 1.97 21.43
C GLU A 526 -20.88 2.84 21.17
N LEU A 527 -21.01 4.14 21.46
CA LEU A 527 -19.91 5.09 21.34
C LEU A 527 -18.90 4.82 22.46
N ILE A 528 -17.68 4.47 22.08
CA ILE A 528 -16.57 4.25 23.01
C ILE A 528 -15.83 5.56 23.29
#